data_AF-A0A969IBQ8-F1
#
_entry.id   AF-A0A969IBQ8-F1
#
_cell.length_a   1.000
_cell.length_b   1.000
_cell.length_c   1.000
_cell.angle_alpha   90.00
_cell.angle_beta   90.00
_cell.angle_gamma   90.00
#
_symmetry.space_group_name_H-M   'P 1'
#
loop_
_entity.id
_entity.type
_entity.pdbx_description
1 polymer ?
#
loop_
_entity_poly.entity_id
_entity_poly.type
_entity_poly.pdbx_seq_one_letter_code
_entity_poly.pdbx_strand_id
1 'polypeptide(L)'
;MDEADFEAFFKQHFTPLCLYCQFKFDFDLDIAKEAVHTAFIKLWETRHQLTAGLSPKSYLYKVVTNNCLDMLRHEKVRRKYGQICFADNHGSSPGKQF
;
A
#
# COMPACT_ATOMS: atom_id res chain seq x y z
N MET A 1 19.79 -10.49 11.69
CA MET A 1 20.12 -9.61 10.55
C MET A 1 20.68 -8.35 11.14
N ASP A 2 21.96 -8.10 10.87
CA ASP A 2 22.61 -6.83 11.23
C ASP A 2 22.35 -5.76 10.14
N GLU A 3 22.98 -4.60 10.28
CA GLU A 3 22.79 -3.47 9.37
C GLU A 3 23.34 -3.73 7.96
N ALA A 4 24.51 -4.35 7.86
CA ALA A 4 25.16 -4.64 6.57
C ALA A 4 24.37 -5.71 5.79
N ASP A 5 23.92 -6.76 6.47
CA ASP A 5 23.04 -7.78 5.90
C ASP A 5 21.73 -7.16 5.38
N PHE A 6 21.14 -6.25 6.16
CA PHE A 6 19.90 -5.58 5.77
C PHE A 6 20.10 -4.68 4.56
N GLU A 7 21.18 -3.89 4.52
CA GLU A 7 21.47 -3.01 3.39
C GLU A 7 21.68 -3.81 2.09
N ALA A 8 22.44 -4.90 2.15
CA ALA A 8 22.65 -5.78 1.01
C ALA A 8 21.32 -6.40 0.54
N PHE A 9 20.50 -6.87 1.49
CA PHE A 9 19.20 -7.45 1.20
C PHE A 9 18.23 -6.41 0.60
N PHE A 10 18.23 -5.19 1.10
CA PHE A 10 17.46 -4.07 0.56
C PHE A 10 17.85 -3.78 -0.89
N LYS A 11 19.14 -3.59 -1.16
CA LYS A 11 19.65 -3.32 -2.52
C LYS A 11 19.28 -4.42 -3.50
N GLN A 12 19.28 -5.68 -3.05
CA GLN A 12 18.93 -6.83 -3.87
C GLN A 12 17.43 -6.93 -4.16
N HIS A 13 16.56 -6.56 -3.20
CA HIS A 13 15.13 -6.90 -3.27
C HIS A 13 14.20 -5.72 -3.49
N PHE A 14 14.64 -4.48 -3.28
CA PHE A 14 13.79 -3.30 -3.43
C PHE A 14 13.20 -3.18 -4.85
N THR A 15 14.05 -3.10 -5.87
CA THR A 15 13.61 -2.96 -7.27
C THR A 15 12.73 -4.13 -7.74
N PRO A 16 13.09 -5.41 -7.51
CA PRO A 16 12.23 -6.53 -7.86
C PRO A 16 10.85 -6.51 -7.18
N LEU A 17 10.76 -6.05 -5.92
CA LEU A 17 9.48 -5.92 -5.22
C LEU A 17 8.65 -4.76 -5.76
N CYS A 18 9.27 -3.65 -6.16
CA CYS A 18 8.55 -2.56 -6.83
C CYS A 18 7.95 -3.05 -8.15
N LEU A 19 8.73 -3.73 -8.99
CA LEU A 19 8.23 -4.31 -10.24
C LEU A 19 7.10 -5.31 -9.98
N TYR A 20 7.23 -6.16 -8.96
CA TYR A 20 6.15 -7.05 -8.54
C TYR A 20 4.85 -6.28 -8.22
N CYS A 21 4.94 -5.14 -7.53
CA CYS A 21 3.77 -4.33 -7.22
C CYS A 21 3.13 -3.76 -8.48
N GLN A 22 3.95 -3.20 -9.39
CA GLN A 22 3.48 -2.64 -10.65
C GLN A 22 2.76 -3.71 -11.50
N PHE A 23 3.37 -4.88 -11.68
CA PHE A 23 2.78 -5.95 -12.50
C PHE A 23 1.56 -6.61 -11.88
N LYS A 24 1.54 -6.77 -10.55
CA LYS A 24 0.45 -7.50 -9.87
C LYS A 24 -0.75 -6.64 -9.54
N PHE A 25 -0.54 -5.36 -9.22
CA PHE A 25 -1.58 -4.46 -8.72
C PHE A 25 -1.80 -3.24 -9.63
N ASP A 26 -1.10 -3.16 -10.76
CA ASP A 26 -1.18 -2.04 -11.72
C ASP A 26 -0.87 -0.68 -11.08
N PHE A 27 0.06 -0.68 -10.13
CA PHE A 27 0.50 0.52 -9.43
C PHE A 27 1.52 1.29 -10.27
N ASP A 28 1.49 2.62 -10.16
CA ASP A 28 2.61 3.44 -10.61
C ASP A 28 3.86 3.19 -9.74
N LEU A 29 4.99 3.71 -10.19
CA LEU A 29 6.27 3.51 -9.52
C LEU A 29 6.30 4.10 -8.10
N ASP A 30 5.62 5.22 -7.87
CA ASP A 30 5.69 5.93 -6.60
C ASP A 30 4.86 5.21 -5.54
N ILE A 31 3.66 4.75 -5.89
CA ILE A 31 2.83 3.88 -5.05
C ILE A 31 3.55 2.56 -4.77
N ALA A 32 4.17 1.96 -5.79
CA ALA A 32 4.94 0.72 -5.61
C ALA A 32 6.13 0.93 -4.65
N LYS A 33 6.88 2.02 -4.80
CA LYS A 33 7.98 2.37 -3.88
C LYS A 33 7.47 2.53 -2.46
N GLU A 34 6.38 3.26 -2.25
CA GLU A 34 5.81 3.49 -0.90
C GLU A 34 5.43 2.16 -0.21
N ALA A 35 4.74 1.28 -0.94
CA ALA A 35 4.33 -0.02 -0.42
C ALA A 35 5.53 -0.89 -0.01
N VAL A 36 6.58 -0.90 -0.84
CA VAL A 36 7.82 -1.66 -0.61
C VAL A 36 8.65 -1.03 0.52
N HIS A 37 8.80 0.28 0.55
CA HIS A 37 9.53 1.00 1.60
C HIS A 37 8.93 0.71 2.98
N THR A 38 7.59 0.78 3.07
CA THR A 38 6.85 0.44 4.30
C THR A 38 7.09 -1.01 4.73
N ALA A 39 7.19 -1.94 3.78
CA ALA A 39 7.49 -3.34 4.08
C ALA A 39 8.92 -3.54 4.63
N PHE A 40 9.90 -2.82 4.08
CA PHE A 40 11.28 -2.86 4.60
C PHE A 40 11.41 -2.24 5.98
N ILE A 41 10.68 -1.16 6.29
CA ILE A 41 10.62 -0.58 7.64
C ILE A 41 10.08 -1.62 8.63
N LYS A 42 8.94 -2.27 8.32
CA LYS A 42 8.37 -3.34 9.14
C LYS A 42 9.33 -4.51 9.33
N LEU A 43 10.05 -4.90 8.27
CA LEU A 43 11.07 -5.94 8.36
C LEU A 43 12.18 -5.54 9.33
N TRP A 44 12.67 -4.30 9.24
CA TRP A 44 13.71 -3.80 10.13
C TRP A 44 13.25 -3.78 11.59
N GLU A 45 12.04 -3.31 11.86
CA GLU A 45 11.47 -3.29 13.22
C GLU A 45 11.30 -4.70 13.81
N THR A 46 10.88 -5.66 12.99
CA THR A 46 10.60 -7.04 13.42
C THR A 46 11.77 -7.99 13.27
N ARG A 47 12.94 -7.51 12.83
CA ARG A 47 14.12 -8.33 12.49
C ARG A 47 14.60 -9.27 13.59
N HIS A 48 14.41 -8.88 14.86
CA HIS A 48 14.78 -9.70 16.03
C HIS A 48 13.81 -10.86 16.29
N GLN A 49 12.56 -10.72 15.85
CA GLN A 49 11.48 -11.70 16.02
C GLN A 49 11.40 -12.71 14.87
N LEU A 50 11.97 -12.37 13.70
CA LEU A 50 12.06 -13.24 12.52
C LEU A 50 12.98 -14.47 12.71
N THR A 51 13.58 -14.63 13.89
CA THR A 51 14.48 -15.72 14.26
C THR A 51 13.81 -17.11 14.27
N ALA A 52 12.48 -17.19 14.24
CA ALA A 52 11.74 -18.46 14.18
C ALA A 52 11.30 -18.83 12.75
N GLY A 53 12.24 -19.30 11.91
CA GLY A 53 11.95 -20.12 10.72
C GLY A 53 11.28 -19.43 9.51
N LEU A 54 11.01 -18.13 9.54
CA LEU A 54 10.46 -17.40 8.40
C LEU A 54 11.55 -16.73 7.58
N SER A 55 11.58 -16.96 6.26
CA SER A 55 12.55 -16.26 5.40
C SER A 55 12.19 -14.76 5.29
N PRO A 56 13.16 -13.83 5.41
CA PRO A 56 12.92 -12.40 5.24
C PRO A 56 12.26 -12.04 3.91
N LYS A 57 12.59 -12.80 2.85
CA LYS A 57 12.00 -12.65 1.53
C LYS A 57 10.51 -13.00 1.54
N SER A 58 10.14 -14.17 2.07
CA SER A 58 8.74 -14.58 2.17
C SER A 58 7.92 -13.60 3.02
N TYR A 59 8.52 -13.09 4.11
CA TYR A 59 7.92 -12.06 4.93
C TYR A 59 7.62 -10.78 4.13
N LEU A 60 8.61 -10.26 3.38
CA LEU A 60 8.42 -9.07 2.56
C LEU A 60 7.30 -9.24 1.53
N TYR A 61 7.27 -10.33 0.77
CA TYR A 61 6.21 -10.53 -0.22
C TYR A 61 4.82 -10.55 0.44
N LYS A 62 4.69 -11.13 1.63
CA LYS A 62 3.44 -11.12 2.40
C LYS A 62 3.06 -9.70 2.83
N VAL A 63 4.00 -8.96 3.42
CA VAL A 63 3.74 -7.61 3.91
C VAL A 63 3.44 -6.64 2.77
N VAL A 64 4.22 -6.69 1.68
CA VAL A 64 3.98 -5.90 0.46
C VAL A 64 2.60 -6.19 -0.10
N THR A 65 2.25 -7.47 -0.28
CA THR A 65 0.92 -7.86 -0.79
C THR A 65 -0.20 -7.31 0.08
N ASN A 66 -0.08 -7.43 1.41
CA ASN A 66 -1.07 -6.91 2.34
C ASN A 66 -1.20 -5.39 2.23
N ASN A 67 -0.07 -4.66 2.22
CA ASN A 67 -0.07 -3.21 2.05
C ASN A 67 -0.78 -2.81 0.73
N CYS A 68 -0.45 -3.45 -0.40
CA CYS A 68 -1.09 -3.17 -1.69
C CYS A 68 -2.60 -3.43 -1.68
N LEU A 69 -3.04 -4.55 -1.07
CA LEU A 69 -4.46 -4.87 -0.94
C LEU A 69 -5.20 -3.84 -0.08
N ASP A 70 -4.59 -3.37 1.01
CA ASP A 70 -5.17 -2.35 1.86
C ASP A 70 -5.30 -1.00 1.12
N MET A 71 -4.29 -0.59 0.36
CA MET A 71 -4.36 0.59 -0.50
C MET A 71 -5.52 0.52 -1.50
N LEU A 72 -5.68 -0.63 -2.19
CA LEU A 72 -6.79 -0.85 -3.12
C LEU A 72 -8.16 -0.80 -2.44
N ARG A 73 -8.28 -1.34 -1.21
CA ARG A 73 -9.52 -1.25 -0.42
C ARG A 73 -9.85 0.19 -0.07
N HIS A 74 -8.87 0.96 0.39
CA HIS A 74 -9.04 2.37 0.71
C HIS A 74 -9.41 3.18 -0.53
N GLU A 75 -8.80 2.91 -1.68
CA GLU A 75 -9.16 3.57 -2.93
C GLU A 75 -10.59 3.25 -3.35
N LYS A 76 -11.02 1.98 -3.27
CA LYS A 76 -12.39 1.57 -3.59
C LYS A 76 -13.42 2.26 -2.70
N VAL A 77 -13.12 2.39 -1.40
CA VAL A 77 -13.95 3.13 -0.44
C VAL A 77 -13.99 4.61 -0.83
N ARG A 78 -12.85 5.26 -1.08
CA ARG A 78 -12.80 6.66 -1.52
C ARG A 78 -13.58 6.91 -2.81
N ARG A 79 -13.49 6.01 -3.80
CA ARG A 79 -14.28 6.10 -5.04
C ARG A 79 -15.78 5.95 -4.77
N LYS A 80 -16.18 5.02 -3.89
CA LYS A 80 -17.59 4.78 -3.54
C LYS A 80 -18.23 5.95 -2.79
N TYR A 81 -17.50 6.59 -1.88
CA TYR A 81 -18.01 7.74 -1.12
C TYR A 81 -17.77 9.09 -1.81
N GLY A 82 -16.76 9.21 -2.67
CA GLY A 82 -16.50 10.40 -3.49
C GLY A 82 -17.58 10.67 -4.55
N GLN A 83 -18.35 9.66 -4.94
CA GLN A 83 -19.51 9.83 -5.82
C GLN A 83 -20.76 10.36 -5.10
N ILE A 84 -20.84 10.27 -3.78
CA ILE A 84 -22.03 10.70 -3.02
C ILE A 84 -22.06 12.24 -2.88
N CYS A 85 -20.91 12.92 -2.95
CA CYS A 85 -20.83 14.37 -2.74
C CYS A 85 -21.12 15.24 -3.98
N PHE A 86 -21.38 14.67 -5.16
CA PHE A 86 -21.66 15.43 -6.39
C PHE A 86 -23.13 15.41 -6.83
N ALA A 87 -24.02 14.75 -6.09
CA ALA A 87 -25.43 14.65 -6.43
C ALA A 87 -26.33 15.26 -5.35
N ASP A 88 -26.16 16.55 -5.05
CA ASP A 88 -27.19 17.38 -4.41
C ASP A 88 -26.88 18.86 -4.65
N ASN A 89 -27.15 19.33 -5.88
CA ASN A 89 -27.41 20.76 -6.08
C ASN A 89 -28.23 21.03 -7.35
N HIS A 90 -29.50 20.60 -7.32
CA HIS A 90 -30.55 21.38 -7.98
C HIS A 90 -31.52 21.84 -6.90
N GLY A 91 -31.20 23.00 -6.35
CA GLY A 91 -32.14 23.80 -5.59
C GLY A 91 -33.37 24.09 -6.45
N SER A 92 -34.51 23.58 -6.01
CA SER A 92 -35.80 24.22 -6.26
C SER A 92 -36.46 24.36 -4.89
N SER A 93 -36.20 25.50 -4.25
CA SER A 93 -36.99 25.92 -3.09
C SER A 93 -38.43 26.16 -3.55
N PRO A 94 -39.44 25.55 -2.89
CA PRO A 94 -40.82 25.93 -3.10
C PRO A 94 -41.09 27.21 -2.29
N GLY A 95 -40.86 28.36 -2.92
CA GLY A 95 -41.34 29.65 -2.43
C GLY A 95 -42.86 29.72 -2.57
N LYS A 96 -43.54 29.74 -1.43
CA LYS A 96 -44.99 29.96 -1.31
C LYS A 96 -45.34 31.44 -1.54
N GLN A 97 -46.55 31.65 -2.06
CA GLN A 97 -47.41 32.86 -2.05
C GLN A 97 -46.96 33.99 -3.00
N PHE A 98 -47.80 34.53 -3.89
CA PHE A 98 -49.21 34.91 -3.77
C PHE A 98 -50.06 34.54 -5.00
#